data_AF-A0A9X7B7C0-F1
#
_entry.id   AF-A0A9X7B7C0-F1
#
_cell.length_a   1.000
_cell.length_b   1.000
_cell.length_c   1.000
_cell.angle_alpha   90.00
_cell.angle_beta   90.00
_cell.angle_gamma   90.00
#
_symmetry.space_group_name_H-M   'P 1'
#
loop_
_entity.id
_entity.type
_entity.pdbx_description
1 polymer ?
#
loop_
_entity_poly.entity_id
_entity_poly.type
_entity_poly.pdbx_seq_one_letter_code
_entity_poly.pdbx_strand_id
1 'polypeptide(L)'
;MALRENIAPSLLIVLGVLIGMGFYEFDTFQLNAFNIGAFFFTISCVNQGSVTSKVNDVTIKSFRKLNVSIGIIMLITAAFAKGFKYYNLIEGCINNIDTNALLLIGIAITLWSFKISDIYNNNALLKEKKKIDANYHKLIKEQKEKLKYQEANLKCREENQGLKKRNNELAEHLEEATKIVGKLQEELEKRKNRGE
;
A
#
# COMPACT_ATOMS: atom_id res chain seq x y z
N MET A 1 -19.89 0.38 -13.33
CA MET A 1 -18.68 1.18 -13.63
C MET A 1 -17.55 0.30 -14.19
N ALA A 2 -17.25 -0.84 -13.57
CA ALA A 2 -16.25 -1.82 -14.04
C ALA A 2 -16.45 -2.32 -15.49
N LEU A 3 -17.70 -2.50 -15.95
CA LEU A 3 -17.98 -2.99 -17.31
C LEU A 3 -17.51 -2.03 -18.42
N ARG A 4 -17.48 -0.71 -18.18
CA ARG A 4 -17.05 0.29 -19.17
C ARG A 4 -15.53 0.37 -19.33
N GLU A 5 -14.77 -0.03 -18.32
CA GLU A 5 -13.31 0.11 -18.31
C GLU A 5 -12.60 -1.12 -18.91
N ASN A 6 -13.31 -2.24 -19.01
CA ASN A 6 -12.80 -3.50 -19.56
C ASN A 6 -13.21 -3.76 -21.02
N ILE A 7 -13.90 -2.81 -21.67
CA ILE A 7 -14.38 -2.97 -23.06
C ILE A 7 -13.19 -3.14 -24.02
N ALA A 8 -12.21 -2.25 -23.97
CA ALA A 8 -11.06 -2.30 -24.87
C ALA A 8 -10.20 -3.57 -24.70
N PRO A 9 -9.82 -4.00 -23.48
CA PRO A 9 -9.15 -5.29 -23.27
C PRO A 9 -9.96 -6.48 -23.77
N SER A 10 -11.27 -6.51 -23.51
CA SER A 10 -12.12 -7.62 -23.94
C SER A 10 -12.24 -7.68 -25.47
N LEU A 11 -12.39 -6.54 -26.14
CA LEU A 11 -12.41 -6.46 -27.60
C LEU A 11 -11.09 -6.93 -28.21
N LEU A 12 -9.94 -6.53 -27.64
CA LEU A 12 -8.63 -6.98 -28.06
C LEU A 12 -8.47 -8.50 -27.96
N ILE A 13 -8.92 -9.11 -26.86
CA ILE A 13 -8.88 -10.56 -26.66
C ILE A 13 -9.74 -11.27 -27.72
N VAL A 14 -10.97 -10.80 -27.91
CA VAL A 14 -11.89 -11.38 -28.91
C VAL A 14 -11.30 -11.27 -30.31
N LEU A 15 -10.75 -10.11 -30.68
CA LEU A 15 -10.05 -9.92 -31.97
C LEU A 15 -8.86 -10.87 -32.14
N GLY A 16 -8.01 -10.98 -31.12
CA GLY A 16 -6.85 -11.87 -31.15
C GLY A 16 -7.24 -13.34 -31.35
N VAL A 17 -8.31 -13.78 -30.67
CA VAL A 17 -8.84 -15.15 -30.83
C VAL A 17 -9.43 -15.33 -32.24
N LEU A 18 -10.22 -14.39 -32.74
CA LEU A 18 -10.82 -14.49 -34.07
C LEU A 18 -9.79 -14.55 -35.20
N ILE A 19 -8.73 -13.73 -35.10
CA ILE A 19 -7.62 -13.74 -36.07
C ILE A 19 -6.80 -15.02 -35.92
N GLY A 20 -6.50 -15.45 -34.69
CA GLY A 20 -5.67 -16.62 -34.41
C GLY A 20 -6.31 -17.97 -34.75
N MET A 21 -7.64 -18.06 -34.74
CA MET A 21 -8.36 -19.28 -35.10
C MET A 21 -8.50 -19.48 -36.62
N GLY A 22 -8.16 -18.48 -37.44
CA GLY A 22 -8.16 -18.61 -38.91
C GLY A 22 -9.53 -18.89 -39.54
N PHE A 23 -10.64 -18.65 -38.82
CA PHE A 23 -12.00 -18.92 -39.31
C PHE A 23 -12.45 -18.01 -40.47
N TYR A 24 -11.66 -16.98 -40.79
CA TYR A 24 -11.98 -16.00 -41.82
C TYR A 24 -10.70 -15.52 -42.51
N GLU A 25 -10.68 -15.57 -43.85
CA GLU A 25 -9.60 -14.99 -44.64
C GLU A 25 -9.81 -13.46 -44.72
N PHE A 26 -9.08 -12.74 -43.88
CA PHE A 26 -9.09 -11.29 -43.88
C PHE A 26 -8.26 -10.75 -45.06
N ASP A 27 -8.82 -9.80 -45.81
CA ASP A 27 -8.05 -9.08 -46.81
C ASP A 27 -7.07 -8.08 -46.17
N THR A 28 -6.12 -7.57 -46.96
CA THR A 28 -5.08 -6.63 -46.50
C THR A 28 -5.69 -5.38 -45.86
N PHE A 29 -6.80 -4.87 -46.41
CA PHE A 29 -7.49 -3.70 -45.90
C PHE A 29 -8.08 -3.96 -44.51
N GLN A 30 -8.76 -5.09 -44.33
CA GLN A 30 -9.34 -5.52 -43.06
C GLN A 30 -8.25 -5.72 -42.00
N LEU A 31 -7.16 -6.39 -42.35
CA LEU A 31 -6.02 -6.57 -41.45
C LEU A 31 -5.41 -5.23 -41.02
N ASN A 32 -5.22 -4.31 -41.97
CA ASN A 32 -4.70 -2.98 -41.65
C ASN A 32 -5.64 -2.19 -40.73
N ALA A 33 -6.94 -2.21 -41.01
CA ALA A 33 -7.96 -1.59 -40.16
C ALA A 33 -7.98 -2.21 -38.76
N PHE A 34 -7.89 -3.54 -38.64
CA PHE A 34 -7.79 -4.22 -37.35
C PHE A 34 -6.52 -3.86 -36.58
N ASN A 35 -5.36 -3.79 -37.26
CA ASN A 35 -4.10 -3.40 -36.63
C ASN A 35 -4.14 -1.97 -36.10
N ILE A 36 -4.70 -1.02 -36.86
CA ILE A 36 -4.90 0.36 -36.39
C ILE A 36 -5.86 0.39 -35.21
N GLY A 37 -6.98 -0.35 -35.28
CA GLY A 37 -7.93 -0.44 -34.18
C GLY A 37 -7.31 -0.99 -32.90
N ALA A 38 -6.54 -2.08 -33.01
CA ALA A 38 -5.84 -2.72 -31.90
C ALA A 38 -4.81 -1.79 -31.25
N PHE A 39 -4.10 -0.99 -32.04
CA PHE A 39 -3.17 0.03 -31.53
C PHE A 39 -3.88 1.07 -30.67
N PHE A 40 -4.99 1.64 -31.14
CA PHE A 40 -5.75 2.62 -30.36
C PHE A 40 -6.36 2.03 -29.09
N PHE A 41 -6.84 0.77 -29.13
CA PHE A 41 -7.25 0.07 -27.92
C PHE A 41 -6.08 -0.11 -26.94
N THR A 42 -4.89 -0.47 -27.44
CA THR A 42 -3.69 -0.64 -26.62
C THR A 42 -3.32 0.66 -25.91
N ILE A 43 -3.24 1.79 -26.63
CA ILE A 43 -2.95 3.10 -26.03
C ILE A 43 -4.02 3.49 -25.00
N SER A 44 -5.29 3.15 -25.24
CA SER A 44 -6.37 3.44 -24.29
C SER A 44 -6.20 2.75 -22.93
N CYS A 45 -5.46 1.64 -22.89
CA CYS A 45 -5.21 0.84 -21.70
C CYS A 45 -3.96 1.28 -20.91
N VAL A 46 -3.01 1.98 -21.55
CA VAL A 46 -1.65 2.24 -21.02
C VAL A 46 -1.57 3.15 -19.79
N ASN A 47 -2.67 3.78 -19.36
CA ASN A 47 -2.71 4.74 -18.26
C ASN A 47 -3.58 4.35 -17.06
N GLN A 48 -4.04 3.10 -16.95
CA GLN A 48 -4.98 2.72 -15.88
C GLN A 48 -4.37 2.76 -14.46
N GLY A 49 -3.04 2.76 -14.30
CA GLY A 49 -2.39 2.59 -12.99
C GLY A 49 -1.75 3.81 -12.34
N SER A 50 -1.45 4.91 -13.05
CA SER A 50 -0.45 5.89 -12.54
C SER A 50 -0.97 7.29 -12.19
N VAL A 51 -2.26 7.59 -12.38
CA VAL A 51 -2.72 8.98 -12.36
C VAL A 51 -3.59 9.28 -11.14
N THR A 52 -2.93 9.55 -10.02
CA THR A 52 -3.54 9.95 -8.74
C THR A 52 -3.96 11.42 -8.66
N SER A 53 -3.93 12.18 -9.77
CA SER A 53 -4.30 13.60 -9.81
C SER A 53 -5.72 13.80 -10.37
N LYS A 54 -6.62 14.37 -9.54
CA LYS A 54 -8.02 14.66 -9.91
C LYS A 54 -8.17 15.56 -11.16
N VAL A 55 -7.19 16.44 -11.44
CA VAL A 55 -7.22 17.34 -12.61
C VAL A 55 -6.83 16.61 -13.88
N ASN A 56 -5.95 15.61 -13.76
CA ASN A 56 -5.44 14.84 -14.89
C ASN A 56 -6.42 13.72 -15.31
N ASP A 57 -7.39 13.41 -14.45
CA ASP A 57 -8.36 12.32 -14.63
C ASP A 57 -9.37 12.61 -15.77
N VAL A 58 -9.83 13.86 -15.93
CA VAL A 58 -10.80 14.21 -17.00
C VAL A 58 -10.17 14.16 -18.39
N THR A 59 -9.00 14.78 -18.57
CA THR A 59 -8.28 14.81 -19.85
C THR A 59 -7.92 13.39 -20.30
N ILE A 60 -7.46 12.55 -19.37
CA ILE A 60 -7.09 11.16 -19.67
C ILE A 60 -8.34 10.31 -19.96
N LYS A 61 -9.43 10.50 -19.23
CA LYS A 61 -10.71 9.84 -19.56
C LYS A 61 -11.22 10.22 -20.95
N SER A 62 -11.11 11.49 -21.33
CA SER A 62 -11.48 11.96 -22.66
C SER A 62 -10.59 11.38 -23.75
N PHE A 63 -9.27 11.39 -23.55
CA PHE A 63 -8.32 10.78 -24.47
C PHE A 63 -8.56 9.27 -24.64
N ARG A 64 -8.81 8.56 -23.53
CA ARG A 64 -9.19 7.14 -23.53
C ARG A 64 -10.46 6.91 -24.34
N LYS A 65 -11.51 7.70 -24.10
CA LYS A 65 -12.77 7.59 -24.83
C LYS A 65 -12.56 7.81 -26.33
N LEU A 66 -11.75 8.81 -26.70
CA LEU A 66 -11.42 9.10 -28.09
C LEU A 66 -10.72 7.90 -28.76
N ASN A 67 -9.69 7.34 -28.11
CA ASN A 67 -8.98 6.17 -28.65
C ASN A 67 -9.88 4.94 -28.79
N VAL A 68 -10.72 4.66 -27.78
CA VAL A 68 -11.69 3.55 -27.86
C VAL A 68 -12.69 3.77 -29.00
N SER A 69 -13.19 5.00 -29.18
CA SER A 69 -14.07 5.33 -30.29
C SER A 69 -13.40 5.10 -31.64
N ILE A 70 -12.15 5.56 -31.82
CA ILE A 70 -11.39 5.33 -33.06
C ILE A 70 -11.20 3.83 -33.30
N GLY A 71 -10.84 3.07 -32.26
CA GLY A 71 -10.71 1.61 -32.34
C GLY A 71 -12.00 0.94 -32.82
N ILE A 72 -13.14 1.29 -32.22
CA ILE A 72 -14.47 0.76 -32.63
C ILE A 72 -14.80 1.15 -34.07
N ILE A 73 -14.56 2.41 -34.45
CA ILE A 73 -14.80 2.88 -35.82
C ILE A 73 -13.99 2.03 -36.81
N MET A 74 -12.72 1.74 -36.52
CA MET A 74 -11.90 0.89 -37.40
C MET A 74 -12.45 -0.54 -37.52
N LEU A 75 -13.02 -1.12 -36.46
CA LEU A 75 -13.68 -2.43 -36.54
C LEU A 75 -14.91 -2.38 -37.45
N ILE A 76 -15.73 -1.33 -37.31
CA ILE A 76 -16.92 -1.12 -38.16
C ILE A 76 -16.48 -0.93 -39.61
N THR A 77 -15.43 -0.14 -39.85
CA THR A 77 -14.87 0.07 -41.18
C THR A 77 -14.36 -1.25 -41.79
N ALA A 78 -13.64 -2.08 -41.05
CA ALA A 78 -13.20 -3.40 -41.52
C ALA A 78 -14.40 -4.31 -41.90
N ALA A 79 -15.48 -4.26 -41.13
CA ALA A 79 -16.66 -5.10 -41.36
C ALA A 79 -17.55 -4.62 -42.51
N PHE A 80 -17.73 -3.31 -42.69
CA PHE A 80 -18.78 -2.75 -43.55
C PHE A 80 -18.31 -1.87 -44.71
N ALA A 81 -17.03 -1.52 -44.82
CA ALA A 81 -16.59 -0.53 -45.81
C ALA A 81 -16.79 -0.94 -47.28
N LYS A 82 -16.79 -2.24 -47.61
CA LYS A 82 -16.98 -2.74 -48.99
C LYS A 82 -18.29 -2.29 -49.63
N GLY A 83 -19.32 -2.02 -48.82
CA GLY A 83 -20.63 -1.53 -49.31
C GLY A 83 -20.72 -0.01 -49.49
N PHE A 84 -19.65 0.74 -49.22
CA PHE A 84 -19.70 2.20 -49.16
C PHE A 84 -19.23 2.85 -50.47
N LYS A 85 -19.93 3.92 -50.90
CA LYS A 85 -19.61 4.65 -52.15
C LYS A 85 -18.16 5.16 -52.22
N TYR A 86 -17.53 5.38 -51.08
CA TYR A 86 -16.16 5.89 -50.96
C TYR A 86 -15.13 4.82 -50.56
N TYR A 87 -15.45 3.53 -50.72
CA TYR A 87 -14.58 2.41 -50.33
C TYR A 87 -13.14 2.57 -50.83
N ASN A 88 -12.93 2.80 -52.14
CA ASN A 88 -11.60 2.91 -52.73
C ASN A 88 -10.73 4.01 -52.10
N LEU A 89 -11.35 5.12 -51.66
CA LEU A 89 -10.64 6.23 -51.01
C LEU A 89 -10.25 5.85 -49.57
N ILE A 90 -11.17 5.22 -48.84
CA ILE A 90 -10.93 4.73 -47.48
C ILE A 90 -9.86 3.62 -47.49
N GLU A 91 -9.96 2.70 -48.44
CA GLU A 91 -8.99 1.62 -48.65
C GLU A 91 -7.59 2.16 -48.93
N GLY A 92 -7.46 3.11 -49.85
CA GLY A 92 -6.19 3.76 -50.14
C GLY A 92 -5.61 4.46 -48.91
N CYS A 93 -6.43 5.19 -48.13
CA CYS A 93 -5.97 5.83 -46.90
C CYS A 93 -5.47 4.83 -45.85
N ILE A 94 -6.18 3.72 -45.63
CA ILE A 94 -5.84 2.73 -44.60
C ILE A 94 -4.61 1.91 -45.02
N ASN A 95 -4.51 1.50 -46.29
CA ASN A 95 -3.39 0.71 -46.79
C ASN A 95 -2.09 1.50 -46.94
N ASN A 96 -2.17 2.84 -47.01
CA ASN A 96 -0.98 3.70 -46.98
C ASN A 96 -0.37 3.85 -45.59
N ILE A 97 -1.05 3.40 -44.53
CA ILE A 97 -0.50 3.43 -43.17
C ILE A 97 0.40 2.21 -42.98
N ASP A 98 1.64 2.45 -42.52
CA ASP A 98 2.54 1.37 -42.10
C ASP A 98 2.06 0.77 -40.77
N THR A 99 1.21 -0.25 -40.87
CA THR A 99 0.62 -0.92 -39.71
C THR A 99 1.63 -1.77 -38.93
N ASN A 100 2.72 -2.20 -39.57
CA ASN A 100 3.81 -2.92 -38.90
C ASN A 100 4.57 -2.00 -37.95
N ALA A 101 4.91 -0.78 -38.40
CA ALA A 101 5.48 0.23 -37.52
C ALA A 101 4.53 0.56 -36.36
N LEU A 102 3.22 0.67 -36.65
CA LEU A 102 2.19 0.92 -35.64
C LEU A 102 2.15 -0.18 -34.56
N LEU A 103 2.22 -1.45 -34.97
CA LEU A 103 2.27 -2.61 -34.07
C LEU A 103 3.52 -2.58 -33.18
N LEU A 104 4.70 -2.28 -33.75
CA LEU A 104 5.95 -2.16 -32.99
C LEU A 104 5.88 -1.06 -31.94
N ILE A 105 5.31 0.10 -32.29
CA ILE A 105 5.07 1.20 -31.35
C ILE A 105 4.11 0.73 -30.24
N GLY A 106 3.03 0.04 -30.59
CA GLY A 106 2.08 -0.54 -29.62
C GLY A 106 2.78 -1.44 -28.60
N ILE A 107 3.60 -2.39 -29.07
CA ILE A 107 4.38 -3.30 -28.21
C ILE A 107 5.34 -2.51 -27.31
N ALA A 108 6.08 -1.54 -27.85
CA ALA A 108 7.01 -0.72 -27.09
C ALA A 108 6.30 0.05 -25.96
N ILE A 109 5.13 0.63 -26.26
CA ILE A 109 4.31 1.33 -25.26
C ILE A 109 3.82 0.34 -24.18
N THR A 110 3.38 -0.85 -24.56
CA THR A 110 2.95 -1.89 -23.60
C THR A 110 4.08 -2.31 -22.67
N LEU A 111 5.27 -2.59 -23.21
CA LEU A 111 6.47 -2.94 -22.43
C LEU A 111 6.88 -1.80 -21.48
N TRP A 112 6.83 -0.56 -21.97
CA TRP A 112 7.09 0.62 -21.16
C TRP A 112 6.09 0.76 -20.01
N SER A 113 4.81 0.52 -20.27
CA SER A 113 3.74 0.55 -19.25
C SER A 113 3.99 -0.48 -18.14
N PHE A 114 4.38 -1.72 -18.50
CA PHE A 114 4.76 -2.73 -17.51
C PHE A 114 5.96 -2.31 -16.66
N LYS A 115 7.04 -1.82 -17.30
CA LYS A 115 8.22 -1.34 -16.56
C LYS A 115 7.89 -0.20 -15.60
N ILE A 116 7.04 0.75 -16.01
CA ILE A 116 6.57 1.82 -15.13
C ILE A 116 5.78 1.24 -13.96
N SER A 117 4.85 0.30 -14.21
CA SER A 117 4.05 -0.34 -13.17
C SER A 117 4.93 -1.00 -12.10
N ASP A 118 5.97 -1.72 -12.52
CA ASP A 118 6.94 -2.35 -11.60
C ASP A 118 7.68 -1.32 -10.74
N ILE A 119 8.12 -0.21 -11.34
CA ILE A 119 8.78 0.88 -10.60
C ILE A 119 7.82 1.48 -9.56
N TYR A 120 6.56 1.72 -9.93
CA TYR A 120 5.55 2.24 -9.00
C TYR A 120 5.28 1.26 -7.85
N ASN A 121 5.14 -0.02 -8.15
CA ASN A 121 4.88 -1.05 -7.14
C ASN A 121 6.07 -1.18 -6.17
N ASN A 122 7.30 -1.22 -6.69
CA ASN A 122 8.52 -1.25 -5.88
C ASN A 122 8.64 -0.01 -4.97
N ASN A 123 8.31 1.17 -5.49
CA ASN A 123 8.30 2.40 -4.69
C ASN A 123 7.21 2.41 -3.62
N ALA A 124 6.04 1.83 -3.88
CA ALA A 124 4.97 1.68 -2.90
C ALA A 124 5.40 0.74 -1.77
N LEU A 125 5.97 -0.43 -2.11
CA LEU A 125 6.50 -1.40 -1.17
C LEU A 125 7.63 -0.79 -0.31
N LEU A 126 8.54 -0.02 -0.90
CA LEU A 126 9.60 0.68 -0.15
C LEU A 126 9.04 1.71 0.83
N LYS A 127 8.00 2.45 0.44
CA LYS A 127 7.33 3.40 1.35
C LYS A 127 6.64 2.69 2.50
N GLU A 128 5.99 1.57 2.22
CA GLU A 128 5.32 0.76 3.24
C GLU A 128 6.33 0.14 4.21
N LYS A 129 7.42 -0.43 3.69
CA LYS A 129 8.53 -0.94 4.51
C LYS A 129 9.11 0.13 5.43
N LYS A 130 9.36 1.34 4.92
CA LYS A 130 9.82 2.47 5.75
C LYS A 130 8.82 2.85 6.85
N LYS A 131 7.51 2.82 6.59
CA LYS A 131 6.49 3.07 7.61
C LYS A 131 6.48 1.98 8.68
N ILE A 132 6.60 0.72 8.26
CA ILE A 132 6.67 -0.43 9.16
C ILE A 132 7.91 -0.31 10.07
N ASP A 133 9.09 -0.04 9.50
CA ASP A 133 10.33 0.12 10.27
C ASP A 133 10.25 1.26 11.29
N ALA A 134 9.65 2.40 10.90
CA ALA A 134 9.43 3.53 11.81
C ALA A 134 8.47 3.18 12.96
N ASN A 135 7.39 2.45 12.67
CA ASN A 135 6.45 1.98 13.69
C ASN A 135 7.09 0.97 14.65
N TYR A 136 7.90 0.04 14.14
CA TYR A 136 8.66 -0.91 14.97
C TYR A 136 9.64 -0.19 15.91
N HIS A 137 10.37 0.81 15.41
CA HIS A 137 11.29 1.61 16.25
C HIS A 137 10.54 2.36 17.34
N LYS A 138 9.36 2.91 17.02
CA LYS A 138 8.50 3.59 18.00
C LYS A 138 8.03 2.61 19.09
N LEU A 139 7.54 1.44 18.71
CA LEU A 139 7.11 0.38 19.63
C LEU A 139 8.24 -0.08 20.56
N ILE A 140 9.43 -0.31 20.02
CA ILE A 140 10.61 -0.69 20.83
C ILE A 140 10.95 0.41 21.84
N LYS A 141 10.89 1.68 21.44
CA LYS A 141 11.14 2.81 22.35
C LYS A 141 10.11 2.86 23.48
N GLU A 142 8.83 2.74 23.16
CA GLU A 142 7.74 2.72 24.15
C GLU A 142 7.86 1.54 25.12
N GLN A 143 8.25 0.35 24.63
CA GLN A 143 8.48 -0.81 25.49
C GLN A 143 9.67 -0.60 26.43
N LYS A 144 10.78 -0.03 25.95
CA LYS A 144 11.94 0.28 26.81
C LYS A 144 11.59 1.28 27.91
N GLU A 145 10.77 2.29 27.62
CA GLU A 145 10.31 3.26 28.62
C GLU A 145 9.41 2.59 29.67
N LYS A 146 8.49 1.71 29.26
CA LYS A 146 7.67 0.92 30.20
C LYS A 146 8.52 0.02 31.10
N LEU A 147 9.54 -0.63 30.52
CA LEU A 147 10.44 -1.52 31.26
C LEU A 147 11.23 -0.75 32.32
N LYS A 148 11.79 0.43 31.96
CA LYS A 148 12.44 1.32 32.93
C LYS A 148 11.52 1.75 34.07
N TYR A 149 10.26 2.06 33.76
CA TYR A 149 9.28 2.44 34.79
C TYR A 149 8.97 1.25 35.73
N GLN A 150 8.84 0.05 35.19
CA GLN A 150 8.64 -1.17 35.99
C GLN A 150 9.84 -1.48 36.90
N GLU A 151 11.07 -1.36 36.39
CA GLU A 151 12.30 -1.51 37.17
C GLU A 151 12.38 -0.49 38.31
N ALA A 152 12.07 0.78 38.03
CA ALA A 152 12.06 1.83 39.06
C ALA A 152 11.01 1.55 40.15
N ASN A 153 9.81 1.09 39.77
CA ASN A 153 8.77 0.71 40.72
C ASN A 153 9.16 -0.50 41.57
N LEU A 154 9.80 -1.51 40.97
CA LEU A 154 10.33 -2.67 41.69
C LEU A 154 11.35 -2.24 42.74
N LYS A 155 12.33 -1.42 42.36
CA LYS A 155 13.35 -0.91 43.28
C LYS A 155 12.76 -0.11 44.44
N CYS A 156 11.80 0.78 44.16
CA CYS A 156 11.10 1.54 45.19
C CYS A 156 10.32 0.62 46.15
N ARG A 157 9.75 -0.47 45.64
CA ARG A 157 9.02 -1.45 46.45
C ARG A 157 9.96 -2.23 47.37
N GLU A 158 11.13 -2.62 46.87
CA GLU A 158 12.18 -3.29 47.66
C GLU A 158 12.72 -2.37 48.76
N GLU A 159 13.01 -1.09 48.44
CA GLU A 159 13.45 -0.09 49.42
C GLU A 159 12.38 0.12 50.52
N ASN A 160 11.11 0.23 50.15
CA ASN A 160 10.01 0.36 51.12
C ASN A 160 9.87 -0.87 52.01
N GLN A 161 10.06 -2.09 51.49
CA GLN A 161 10.07 -3.30 52.31
C GLN A 161 11.24 -3.30 53.30
N GLY A 162 12.43 -2.89 52.84
CA GLY A 162 13.61 -2.74 53.70
C GLY A 162 13.41 -1.72 54.82
N LEU A 163 12.85 -0.55 54.50
CA LEU A 163 12.52 0.49 55.49
C LEU A 163 11.46 0.00 56.49
N LYS A 164 10.43 -0.72 56.03
CA LYS A 164 9.39 -1.27 56.91
C LYS A 164 9.98 -2.29 57.89
N LYS A 165 10.90 -3.13 57.43
CA LYS A 165 11.61 -4.09 58.29
C LYS A 165 12.44 -3.37 59.37
N ARG A 166 13.23 -2.37 58.97
CA ARG A 166 14.01 -1.55 59.91
C ARG A 166 13.13 -0.81 60.92
N ASN A 167 11.98 -0.30 60.49
CA ASN A 167 11.05 0.39 61.39
C ASN A 167 10.49 -0.57 62.46
N ASN A 168 10.18 -1.82 62.08
CA ASN A 168 9.74 -2.82 63.04
C ASN A 168 10.85 -3.19 64.03
N GLU A 169 12.09 -3.38 63.55
CA GLU A 169 13.26 -3.64 64.41
C GLU A 169 13.49 -2.48 65.40
N LEU A 170 13.36 -1.22 64.95
CA LEU A 170 13.47 -0.05 65.81
C LEU A 170 12.35 0.01 66.86
N ALA A 171 11.13 -0.36 66.49
CA ALA A 171 9.99 -0.38 67.39
C ALA A 171 10.18 -1.45 68.49
N GLU A 172 10.70 -2.63 68.14
CA GLU A 172 11.06 -3.67 69.11
C GLU A 172 12.12 -3.18 70.10
N HIS A 173 13.19 -2.55 69.59
CA HIS A 173 14.24 -1.98 70.46
C HIS A 173 13.71 -0.86 71.37
N LEU A 174 12.79 -0.02 70.88
CA LEU A 174 12.13 1.00 71.71
C LEU A 174 11.27 0.36 72.79
N GLU A 175 10.54 -0.71 72.48
CA GLU A 175 9.74 -1.44 73.47
C GLU A 175 10.62 -2.07 74.55
N GLU A 176 11.74 -2.69 74.17
CA GLU A 176 12.74 -3.23 75.10
C GLU A 176 13.33 -2.15 75.99
N ALA A 177 13.77 -1.03 75.41
CA ALA A 177 14.29 0.11 76.16
C ALA A 177 13.25 0.66 77.15
N THR A 178 11.98 0.75 76.74
CA THR A 178 10.87 1.20 77.59
C THR A 178 10.65 0.26 78.76
N LYS A 179 10.70 -1.07 78.53
CA LYS A 179 10.62 -2.09 79.59
C LYS A 179 11.79 -1.99 80.58
N ILE A 180 13.01 -1.74 80.10
CA ILE A 180 14.19 -1.56 80.94
C ILE A 180 14.03 -0.30 81.82
N VAL A 181 13.62 0.82 81.23
CA VAL A 181 13.38 2.07 81.97
C VAL A 181 12.29 1.88 83.02
N GLY A 182 11.19 1.19 82.69
CA GLY A 182 10.13 0.86 83.66
C GLY A 182 10.65 0.04 84.84
N LYS A 183 11.47 -0.99 84.59
CA LYS A 183 12.12 -1.78 85.65
C LYS A 183 13.05 -0.93 86.52
N LEU A 184 13.85 -0.06 85.92
CA LEU A 184 14.75 0.84 86.64
C LEU A 184 13.98 1.84 87.51
N GLN A 185 12.84 2.35 87.03
CA GLN A 185 11.96 3.22 87.81
C GLN A 185 11.34 2.49 89.01
N GLU A 186 10.85 1.26 88.83
CA GLU A 186 10.36 0.44 89.95
C GLU A 186 11.46 0.14 90.98
N GLU A 187 12.69 -0.14 90.53
CA GLU A 187 13.83 -0.34 91.43
C GLU A 187 14.19 0.93 92.20
N LEU A 188 14.18 2.09 91.54
CA LEU A 188 14.40 3.39 92.20
C LEU A 188 13.33 3.69 93.24
N GLU A 189 12.05 3.45 92.95
CA GLU A 189 10.98 3.61 93.94
C GLU A 189 11.13 2.65 95.12
N LYS A 190 11.53 1.40 94.87
CA LYS A 190 11.81 0.42 95.92
C LYS A 190 13.01 0.78 96.78
N ARG A 191 14.03 1.46 96.25
CA ARG A 191 15.17 1.98 97.03
C ARG A 191 14.76 3.19 97.86
N LYS A 192 14.03 4.14 97.25
CA LYS A 192 13.49 5.33 97.93
C LYS A 192 12.58 4.96 99.12
N ASN A 193 11.73 3.93 98.97
CA ASN A 193 10.87 3.44 100.06
C ASN A 193 11.62 2.66 101.15
N ARG A 194 12.88 2.26 100.90
CA ARG A 194 13.74 1.59 101.88
C ARG A 194 14.66 2.55 102.66
N GLY A 195 14.67 3.83 102.32
CA GLY A 195 15.44 4.85 103.03
C GLY A 195 16.95 4.86 102.70
N GLU A 196 17.34 4.29 101.56
CA GLU A 196 18.65 4.48 100.89
C GLU A 196 18.55 5.60 99.85
#